data_AF-A0A528HJU2-F1
#
_entry.id   AF-A0A528HJU2-F1
#
_cell.length_a   1.000
_cell.length_b   1.000
_cell.length_c   1.000
_cell.angle_alpha   90.00
_cell.angle_beta   90.00
_cell.angle_gamma   90.00
#
_symmetry.space_group_name_H-M   'P 1'
#
loop_
_entity.id
_entity.type
_entity.pdbx_description
1 polymer ?
#
loop_
_entity_poly.entity_id
_entity_poly.type
_entity_poly.pdbx_seq_one_letter_code
_entity_poly.pdbx_strand_id
1 'polypeptide(L)'
;MTIALTEDLLARIDRKIEDAGPAPGLRSLEDRDYAEIRKQLLAGRPRDVWVFAYGSLLWNPCFEFVEERPATVHGWHRRFSLWLTRWRGTRERPGLMLALDRGGSCRGVVYRLPDLDIDAAIDRLLRREMSANPPTNIPRWVSVRGAGGNLRAIAFVADRRGPAYAADLPEQTTVE
;
A
#
# COMPACT_ATOMS: atom_id res chain seq x y z
N MET A 1 -33.92 6.71 -2.16
CA MET A 1 -33.02 7.83 -2.49
C MET A 1 -31.90 7.26 -3.33
N THR A 2 -31.90 7.53 -4.64
CA THR A 2 -30.92 6.94 -5.57
C THR A 2 -29.68 7.81 -5.57
N ILE A 3 -28.54 7.29 -5.09
CA ILE A 3 -27.26 7.98 -5.23
C ILE A 3 -26.81 7.77 -6.69
N ALA A 4 -26.76 8.84 -7.47
CA ALA A 4 -26.28 8.83 -8.84
C ALA A 4 -25.07 9.76 -8.97
N LEU A 5 -24.01 9.27 -9.61
CA LEU A 5 -22.82 10.06 -9.93
C LEU A 5 -23.16 10.96 -11.14
N THR A 6 -23.28 12.27 -10.90
CA THR A 6 -23.60 13.26 -11.93
C THR A 6 -22.34 13.94 -12.47
N GLU A 7 -22.43 14.56 -13.64
CA GLU A 7 -21.33 15.37 -14.20
C GLU A 7 -20.92 16.52 -13.27
N ASP A 8 -21.88 17.16 -12.58
CA ASP A 8 -21.59 18.19 -11.57
C ASP A 8 -20.80 17.65 -10.38
N LEU A 9 -21.05 16.40 -9.97
CA LEU A 9 -20.27 15.74 -8.93
C LEU A 9 -18.88 15.32 -9.46
N LEU A 10 -18.79 14.92 -10.73
CA LEU A 10 -17.52 14.64 -11.40
C LEU A 10 -16.64 15.90 -11.57
N ALA A 11 -17.25 17.05 -11.88
CA ALA A 11 -16.53 18.32 -12.00
C ALA A 11 -15.93 18.77 -10.67
N ARG A 12 -16.48 18.32 -9.53
CA ARG A 12 -15.95 18.62 -8.19
C ARG A 12 -14.78 17.72 -7.76
N ILE A 13 -14.56 16.58 -8.44
CA ILE A 13 -13.46 15.67 -8.10
C ILE A 13 -12.19 15.91 -8.92
N ASP A 14 -12.30 16.53 -10.11
CA ASP A 14 -11.11 16.81 -10.93
C ASP A 14 -10.32 17.98 -10.34
N ARG A 15 -9.34 17.64 -9.50
CA ARG A 15 -8.34 18.57 -9.01
C ARG A 15 -6.99 18.09 -9.52
N LYS A 16 -6.43 18.83 -10.48
CA LYS A 16 -5.02 18.68 -10.83
C LYS A 16 -4.18 19.06 -9.61
N ILE A 17 -3.56 18.06 -9.01
CA ILE A 17 -2.59 18.22 -7.92
C ILE A 17 -1.21 18.02 -8.55
N GLU A 18 -0.44 19.11 -8.66
CA GLU A 18 0.96 19.03 -9.07
C GLU A 18 1.77 18.28 -8.00
N ASP A 19 2.66 17.40 -8.44
CA ASP A 19 3.55 16.71 -7.52
C ASP A 19 4.66 17.66 -7.06
N ALA A 20 4.56 18.14 -5.81
CA ALA A 20 5.55 19.01 -5.19
C ALA A 20 6.88 18.30 -4.81
N GLY A 21 7.01 17.01 -5.13
CA GLY A 21 8.16 16.19 -4.74
C GLY A 21 8.11 15.81 -3.25
N PRO A 22 9.16 15.14 -2.73
CA PRO A 22 9.15 14.60 -1.37
C PRO A 22 8.89 15.70 -0.32
N ALA A 23 8.31 15.30 0.81
CA ALA A 23 8.08 16.22 1.93
C ALA A 23 9.43 16.75 2.48
N PRO A 24 9.45 17.94 3.12
CA PRO A 24 10.67 18.48 3.72
C PRO A 24 11.38 17.47 4.62
N GLY A 25 12.69 17.33 4.45
CA GLY A 25 13.51 16.35 5.19
C GLY A 25 13.48 14.92 4.63
N LEU A 26 12.67 14.64 3.59
CA LEU A 26 12.65 13.38 2.88
C LEU A 26 13.34 13.49 1.53
N ARG A 27 13.93 12.39 1.08
CA ARG A 27 14.41 12.23 -0.30
C ARG A 27 13.57 11.19 -1.03
N SER A 28 13.57 11.25 -2.36
CA SER A 28 13.04 10.15 -3.18
C SER A 28 13.90 8.89 -3.02
N LEU A 29 13.27 7.73 -3.14
CA LEU A 29 13.99 6.47 -3.24
C LEU A 29 14.64 6.36 -4.62
N GLU A 30 15.87 5.85 -4.66
CA GLU A 30 16.67 5.64 -5.85
C GLU A 30 16.78 4.14 -6.14
N ASP A 31 17.27 3.78 -7.33
CA ASP A 31 17.41 2.38 -7.76
C ASP A 31 18.18 1.51 -6.76
N ARG A 32 19.21 2.07 -6.11
CA ARG A 32 19.97 1.38 -5.06
C ARG A 32 19.13 1.07 -3.83
N ASP A 33 18.20 1.95 -3.44
CA ASP A 33 17.36 1.74 -2.28
C ASP A 33 16.35 0.62 -2.57
N TYR A 34 15.74 0.65 -3.76
CA TYR A 34 14.83 -0.41 -4.20
C TYR A 34 15.53 -1.76 -4.30
N ALA A 35 16.76 -1.80 -4.83
CA ALA A 35 17.56 -3.02 -4.91
C ALA A 35 17.86 -3.60 -3.53
N GLU A 36 18.24 -2.77 -2.56
CA GLU A 36 18.54 -3.21 -1.19
C GLU A 36 17.27 -3.69 -0.47
N ILE A 37 16.17 -2.94 -0.55
CA ILE A 37 14.88 -3.34 0.03
C ILE A 37 14.41 -4.67 -0.59
N ARG A 38 14.50 -4.83 -1.91
CA ARG A 38 14.13 -6.07 -2.59
C ARG A 38 14.98 -7.24 -2.12
N LYS A 39 16.30 -7.06 -2.07
CA LYS A 39 17.23 -8.10 -1.61
C LYS A 39 16.90 -8.56 -0.20
N GLN A 40 16.66 -7.62 0.72
CA GLN A 40 16.28 -7.94 2.10
C GLN A 40 14.90 -8.61 2.18
N LEU A 41 13.92 -8.13 1.42
CA LEU A 41 12.56 -8.66 1.40
C LEU A 41 12.52 -10.10 0.86
N LEU A 42 13.31 -10.40 -0.16
CA LEU A 42 13.33 -11.71 -0.82
C LEU A 42 14.33 -12.70 -0.18
N ALA A 43 15.16 -12.25 0.76
CA ALA A 43 16.07 -13.13 1.49
C ALA A 43 15.29 -14.21 2.26
N GLY A 44 15.57 -15.48 1.98
CA GLY A 44 14.90 -16.61 2.63
C GLY A 44 13.39 -16.69 2.36
N ARG A 45 12.93 -16.11 1.23
CA ARG A 45 11.52 -16.16 0.83
C ARG A 45 11.02 -17.61 0.67
N PRO A 46 9.71 -17.85 0.87
CA PRO A 46 9.08 -19.07 0.39
C PRO A 46 9.26 -19.24 -1.13
N ARG A 47 9.13 -20.47 -1.62
CA ARG A 47 9.17 -20.78 -3.06
C ARG A 47 8.14 -19.95 -3.83
N ASP A 48 6.89 -19.98 -3.38
CA ASP A 48 5.80 -19.20 -3.96
C ASP A 48 5.79 -17.81 -3.34
N VAL A 49 5.77 -16.77 -4.18
CA VAL A 49 5.63 -15.39 -3.73
C VAL A 49 4.20 -14.94 -3.91
N TRP A 50 3.58 -14.59 -2.80
CA TRP A 50 2.24 -14.04 -2.76
C TRP A 50 2.27 -12.56 -2.39
N VAL A 51 1.39 -11.76 -2.97
CA VAL A 51 1.18 -10.35 -2.61
C VAL A 51 -0.23 -10.19 -2.07
N PHE A 52 -0.38 -9.64 -0.86
CA PHE A 52 -1.68 -9.32 -0.26
C PHE A 52 -2.10 -7.90 -0.60
N ALA A 53 -3.22 -7.77 -1.28
CA ALA A 53 -3.84 -6.51 -1.70
C ALA A 53 -5.09 -6.21 -0.86
N TYR A 54 -5.18 -4.97 -0.39
CA TYR A 54 -6.30 -4.48 0.44
C TYR A 54 -6.78 -3.06 0.06
N GLY A 55 -6.23 -2.49 -1.01
CA GLY A 55 -6.43 -1.11 -1.44
C GLY A 55 -6.27 -0.97 -2.95
N SER A 56 -5.47 0.00 -3.40
CA SER A 56 -5.31 0.31 -4.84
C SER A 56 -4.84 -0.87 -5.70
N LEU A 57 -4.09 -1.80 -5.10
CA LEU A 57 -3.63 -3.05 -5.72
C LEU A 57 -4.77 -3.97 -6.19
N LEU A 58 -5.96 -3.87 -5.59
CA LEU A 58 -7.14 -4.64 -6.01
C LEU A 58 -7.67 -4.20 -7.38
N TRP A 59 -7.46 -2.95 -7.76
CA TRP A 59 -7.98 -2.36 -9.00
C TRP A 59 -6.93 -2.29 -10.11
N ASN A 60 -5.67 -2.15 -9.72
CA ASN A 60 -4.53 -2.17 -10.61
C ASN A 60 -3.42 -2.91 -9.87
N PRO A 61 -3.07 -4.16 -10.18
CA PRO A 61 -2.04 -4.89 -9.45
C PRO A 61 -0.60 -4.43 -9.72
N CYS A 62 -0.32 -3.82 -10.88
CA CYS A 62 1.02 -3.46 -11.38
C CYS A 62 2.03 -4.62 -11.54
N PHE A 63 1.57 -5.86 -11.47
CA PHE A 63 2.35 -7.08 -11.73
C PHE A 63 1.44 -8.15 -12.35
N GLU A 64 2.06 -9.13 -13.00
CA GLU A 64 1.37 -10.33 -13.47
C GLU A 64 1.15 -11.30 -12.30
N PHE A 65 0.06 -12.05 -12.35
CA PHE A 65 -0.24 -13.10 -11.39
C PHE A 65 -0.81 -14.32 -12.11
N VAL A 66 -0.51 -15.50 -11.56
CA VAL A 66 -1.00 -16.79 -12.09
C VAL A 66 -2.16 -17.33 -11.27
N GLU A 67 -2.46 -16.68 -10.14
CA GLU A 67 -3.52 -17.08 -9.24
C GLU A 67 -3.95 -15.92 -8.33
N GLU A 68 -5.24 -15.80 -8.08
CA GLU A 68 -5.80 -14.90 -7.07
C GLU A 68 -6.78 -15.63 -6.15
N ARG A 69 -6.79 -15.29 -4.87
CA ARG A 69 -7.72 -15.87 -3.89
C ARG A 69 -8.14 -14.85 -2.83
N PRO A 70 -9.40 -14.85 -2.37
CA PRO A 70 -9.78 -14.12 -1.17
C PRO A 70 -8.99 -14.60 0.05
N ALA A 71 -8.54 -13.66 0.88
CA ALA A 71 -7.82 -13.96 2.10
C ALA A 71 -8.05 -12.92 3.20
N THR A 72 -7.79 -13.30 4.45
CA THR A 72 -7.80 -12.41 5.60
C THR A 72 -6.41 -12.36 6.23
N VAL A 73 -5.87 -11.17 6.38
CA VAL A 73 -4.66 -10.93 7.18
C VAL A 73 -5.07 -10.68 8.63
N HIS A 74 -4.42 -11.34 9.59
CA HIS A 74 -4.66 -11.17 11.02
C HIS A 74 -3.52 -10.41 11.69
N GLY A 75 -3.84 -9.63 12.74
CA GLY A 75 -2.90 -8.74 13.40
C GLY A 75 -2.65 -7.43 12.65
N TRP A 76 -3.40 -7.20 11.56
CA TRP A 76 -3.34 -6.00 10.74
C TRP A 76 -4.74 -5.48 10.43
N HIS A 77 -4.96 -4.18 10.63
CA HIS A 77 -6.24 -3.50 10.47
C HIS A 77 -6.08 -2.38 9.45
N ARG A 78 -6.99 -2.33 8.49
CA ARG A 78 -7.00 -1.28 7.47
C ARG A 78 -7.65 -0.03 8.03
N ARG A 79 -6.87 1.04 8.17
CA ARG A 79 -7.33 2.34 8.71
C ARG A 79 -6.62 3.50 8.03
N PHE A 80 -7.16 4.70 8.15
CA PHE A 80 -6.49 5.93 7.70
C PHE A 80 -5.31 6.24 8.64
N SER A 81 -4.12 5.76 8.28
CA SER A 81 -2.91 5.84 9.12
C SER A 81 -1.71 6.45 8.41
N LEU A 82 -1.87 6.97 7.19
CA LEU A 82 -0.80 7.63 6.45
C LEU A 82 -1.25 9.01 5.95
N TRP A 83 -0.52 10.04 6.33
CA TRP A 83 -0.65 11.36 5.74
C TRP A 83 -0.08 11.37 4.32
N LEU A 84 -0.80 11.98 3.39
CA LEU A 84 -0.38 12.17 2.01
C LEU A 84 -0.27 13.67 1.70
N THR A 85 0.94 14.12 1.45
CA THR A 85 1.21 15.48 0.95
C THR A 85 1.44 15.52 -0.56
N ARG A 86 1.21 14.38 -1.23
CA ARG A 86 1.30 14.18 -2.68
C ARG A 86 0.14 13.33 -3.19
N TRP A 87 -0.15 13.42 -4.49
CA TRP A 87 -1.19 12.66 -5.19
C TRP A 87 -2.60 12.98 -4.71
N ARG A 88 -3.02 12.37 -3.60
CA ARG A 88 -4.36 12.54 -3.00
C ARG A 88 -4.39 13.64 -1.93
N GLY A 89 -3.38 14.51 -1.94
CA GLY A 89 -3.20 15.60 -0.99
C GLY A 89 -2.10 16.53 -1.43
N THR A 90 -2.01 17.67 -0.75
CA THR A 90 -1.02 18.72 -0.95
C THR A 90 -0.30 19.00 0.37
N ARG A 91 0.75 19.83 0.37
CA ARG A 91 1.44 20.20 1.63
C ARG A 91 0.55 21.05 2.53
N GLU A 92 -0.26 21.92 1.93
CA GLU A 92 -1.17 22.84 2.62
C GLU A 92 -2.45 22.13 3.07
N ARG A 93 -2.90 21.13 2.30
CA ARG A 93 -4.06 20.30 2.59
C ARG A 93 -3.68 18.82 2.42
N PRO A 94 -3.06 18.20 3.42
CA PRO A 94 -2.69 16.79 3.35
C PRO A 94 -3.93 15.92 3.29
N GLY A 95 -3.87 14.88 2.46
CA GLY A 95 -4.88 13.83 2.43
C GLY A 95 -4.54 12.74 3.44
N LEU A 96 -5.50 11.83 3.65
CA LEU A 96 -5.30 10.61 4.44
C LEU A 96 -5.43 9.39 3.54
N MET A 97 -4.56 8.41 3.75
CA MET A 97 -4.57 7.14 3.04
C MET A 97 -4.77 5.97 3.98
N LEU A 98 -5.57 5.02 3.51
CA LEU A 98 -5.69 3.71 4.14
C LEU A 98 -4.37 2.95 4.04
N ALA A 99 -3.91 2.41 5.17
CA ALA A 99 -2.83 1.43 5.23
C ALA A 99 -3.16 0.35 6.26
N LEU A 100 -2.43 -0.76 6.19
CA LEU A 100 -2.44 -1.77 7.25
C LEU A 100 -1.62 -1.27 8.43
N ASP A 101 -2.28 -1.03 9.55
CA ASP A 101 -1.64 -0.78 10.83
C ASP A 101 -1.84 -2.00 11.77
N ARG A 102 -1.04 -2.09 12.84
CA ARG A 102 -1.10 -3.22 13.77
C ARG A 102 -2.45 -3.32 14.47
N GLY A 103 -2.93 -4.55 14.63
CA GLY A 103 -4.15 -4.91 15.35
C GLY A 103 -5.23 -5.50 14.44
N GLY A 104 -6.27 -6.11 15.02
CA GLY A 104 -7.46 -6.55 14.29
C GLY A 104 -7.20 -7.53 13.13
N SER A 105 -7.97 -7.36 12.05
CA SER A 105 -7.83 -8.14 10.82
C SER A 105 -8.31 -7.32 9.61
N CYS A 106 -7.89 -7.73 8.42
CA CYS A 106 -8.31 -7.10 7.17
C CYS A 106 -8.58 -8.17 6.10
N ARG A 107 -9.74 -8.06 5.44
CA ARG A 107 -10.07 -8.87 4.26
C ARG A 107 -9.48 -8.23 3.01
N GLY A 108 -8.95 -9.06 2.13
CA GLY A 108 -8.36 -8.65 0.86
C GLY A 108 -8.22 -9.84 -0.09
N VAL A 109 -7.31 -9.70 -1.04
CA VAL A 109 -6.98 -10.73 -2.04
C VAL A 109 -5.49 -11.02 -1.95
N VAL A 110 -5.11 -12.28 -2.12
CA VAL A 110 -3.71 -12.67 -2.36
C VAL A 110 -3.53 -13.02 -3.83
N TYR A 111 -2.46 -12.51 -4.42
CA TYR A 111 -2.03 -12.79 -5.78
C TYR A 111 -0.74 -13.62 -5.75
N ARG A 112 -0.70 -14.78 -6.40
CA ARG A 112 0.54 -15.54 -6.59
C ARG A 112 1.26 -15.02 -7.83
N LEU A 113 2.49 -14.57 -7.64
CA LEU A 113 3.34 -14.17 -8.75
C LEU A 113 3.77 -15.41 -9.55
N PRO A 114 4.01 -15.29 -10.87
CA PRO A 114 4.70 -16.32 -11.63
C PRO A 114 6.07 -16.62 -11.02
N ASP A 115 6.56 -17.85 -11.17
CA ASP A 115 7.90 -18.25 -10.69
C ASP A 115 9.02 -17.50 -11.43
N LEU A 116 8.74 -17.08 -12.67
CA LEU A 116 9.62 -16.27 -13.51
C LEU A 116 9.52 -14.79 -13.14
N ASP A 117 10.65 -14.07 -13.16
CA ASP A 117 10.71 -12.61 -13.00
C ASP A 117 10.14 -12.03 -11.69
N ILE A 118 10.18 -12.82 -10.61
CA ILE A 118 9.80 -12.37 -9.25
C ILE A 118 10.52 -11.07 -8.89
N ASP A 119 11.83 -10.97 -9.15
CA ASP A 119 12.60 -9.76 -8.85
C ASP A 119 12.05 -8.51 -9.55
N ALA A 120 11.70 -8.62 -10.84
CA ALA A 120 11.14 -7.52 -11.61
C ALA A 120 9.70 -7.17 -11.19
N ALA A 121 8.91 -8.17 -10.80
CA ALA A 121 7.58 -7.95 -10.23
C ALA A 121 7.65 -7.21 -8.89
N ILE A 122 8.56 -7.63 -8.00
CA ILE A 122 8.78 -6.96 -6.72
C ILE A 122 9.37 -5.56 -6.88
N ASP A 123 10.29 -5.34 -7.83
CA ASP A 123 10.81 -4.00 -8.12
C ASP A 123 9.70 -3.02 -8.54
N ARG A 124 8.85 -3.42 -9.48
CA ARG A 124 7.67 -2.64 -9.91
C ARG A 124 6.74 -2.33 -8.74
N LEU A 125 6.48 -3.32 -7.90
CA LEU A 125 5.62 -3.18 -6.73
C LEU A 125 6.21 -2.20 -5.70
N LEU A 126 7.52 -2.29 -5.41
CA LEU A 126 8.19 -1.38 -4.49
C LEU A 126 8.18 0.06 -5.00
N ARG A 127 8.48 0.29 -6.28
CA ARG A 127 8.47 1.63 -6.89
C ARG A 127 7.10 2.29 -6.86
N ARG A 128 6.05 1.49 -6.99
CA ARG A 128 4.68 1.98 -6.93
C ARG A 128 4.27 2.35 -5.51
N GLU A 129 4.56 1.50 -4.54
CA GLU A 129 4.04 1.63 -3.17
C GLU A 129 4.94 2.49 -2.28
N MET A 130 6.19 2.73 -2.69
CA MET A 130 7.19 3.46 -1.93
C MET A 130 7.85 4.52 -2.81
N SER A 131 7.86 5.76 -2.31
CA SER A 131 8.42 6.90 -3.07
C SER A 131 9.16 7.92 -2.20
N ALA A 132 9.35 7.64 -0.91
CA ALA A 132 10.01 8.54 0.03
C ALA A 132 10.92 7.74 0.99
N ASN A 133 12.03 8.37 1.38
CA ASN A 133 12.99 7.85 2.34
C ASN A 133 13.23 8.86 3.48
N PRO A 134 13.10 8.45 4.77
CA PRO A 134 12.64 7.14 5.24
C PRO A 134 11.18 6.82 4.84
N PRO A 135 10.87 5.57 4.45
CA PRO A 135 9.52 5.18 4.06
C PRO A 135 8.61 5.02 5.29
N THR A 136 7.33 5.38 5.13
CA THR A 136 6.28 5.04 6.11
C THR A 136 5.43 3.86 5.64
N ASN A 137 5.22 3.70 4.33
CA ASN A 137 4.59 2.50 3.75
C ASN A 137 5.70 1.49 3.44
N ILE A 138 5.81 0.41 4.19
CA ILE A 138 6.93 -0.55 4.09
C ILE A 138 6.45 -1.97 3.73
N PRO A 139 7.19 -2.71 2.90
CA PRO A 139 6.86 -4.10 2.59
C PRO A 139 7.18 -5.00 3.78
N ARG A 140 6.28 -5.92 4.08
CA ARG A 140 6.49 -6.98 5.08
C ARG A 140 5.86 -8.28 4.64
N TRP A 141 6.50 -9.38 5.02
CA TRP A 141 5.84 -10.68 5.02
C TRP A 141 4.84 -10.75 6.17
N VAL A 142 3.59 -11.06 5.83
CA VAL A 142 2.48 -11.24 6.77
C VAL A 142 1.88 -12.63 6.61
N SER A 143 1.31 -13.15 7.70
CA SER A 143 0.54 -14.39 7.67
C SER A 143 -0.91 -14.08 7.29
N VAL A 144 -1.40 -14.76 6.26
CA VAL A 144 -2.77 -14.61 5.76
C VAL A 144 -3.47 -15.96 5.75
N ARG A 145 -4.77 -15.94 5.99
CA ARG A 145 -5.64 -17.12 5.96
C ARG A 145 -6.56 -17.02 4.75
N GLY A 146 -6.42 -17.95 3.81
CA GLY A 146 -7.28 -18.08 2.63
C GLY A 146 -7.97 -19.45 2.59
N ALA A 147 -8.74 -19.69 1.53
CA ALA A 147 -9.46 -20.96 1.34
C ALA A 147 -8.55 -22.19 1.30
N GLY A 148 -7.28 -22.03 0.87
CA GLY A 148 -6.26 -23.08 0.86
C GLY A 148 -5.43 -23.19 2.15
N GLY A 149 -5.85 -22.55 3.24
CA GLY A 149 -5.14 -22.54 4.52
C GLY A 149 -4.30 -21.28 4.75
N ASN A 150 -3.36 -21.37 5.70
CA ASN A 150 -2.47 -20.27 6.05
C ASN A 150 -1.29 -20.21 5.05
N LEU A 151 -0.95 -19.02 4.58
CA LEU A 151 0.24 -18.77 3.77
C LEU A 151 0.93 -17.47 4.17
N ARG A 152 2.15 -17.24 3.65
CA ARG A 152 2.86 -15.98 3.80
C ARG A 152 2.72 -15.16 2.52
N ALA A 153 2.42 -13.88 2.66
CA ALA A 153 2.34 -12.93 1.56
C ALA A 153 3.06 -11.63 1.90
N ILE A 154 3.54 -10.92 0.88
CA ILE A 154 4.06 -9.56 1.00
C ILE A 154 2.86 -8.61 1.05
N ALA A 155 2.81 -7.78 2.09
CA ALA A 155 1.87 -6.69 2.21
C ALA A 155 2.63 -5.40 2.51
N PHE A 156 2.07 -4.26 2.10
CA PHE A 156 2.56 -2.96 2.53
C PHE A 156 1.84 -2.53 3.81
N VAL A 157 2.61 -2.14 4.81
CA VAL A 157 2.10 -1.78 6.15
C VAL A 157 2.64 -0.43 6.57
N ALA A 158 1.90 0.26 7.43
CA ALA A 158 2.35 1.50 8.04
C ALA A 158 3.45 1.22 9.08
N ASP A 159 4.63 1.79 8.88
CA ASP A 159 5.64 1.91 9.92
C ASP A 159 5.25 3.06 10.86
N ARG A 160 4.93 2.71 12.11
CA ARG A 160 4.57 3.68 13.15
C ARG A 160 5.70 4.65 13.52
N ARG A 161 6.93 4.37 13.08
CA ARG A 161 8.10 5.26 13.25
C ARG A 161 8.32 6.16 12.03
N GLY A 162 7.58 5.95 10.95
CA GLY A 162 7.75 6.69 9.72
C GLY A 162 7.19 8.12 9.81
N PRO A 163 7.78 9.06 9.06
CA PRO A 163 7.45 10.49 9.16
C PRO A 163 6.02 10.83 8.73
N ALA A 164 5.37 9.99 7.94
CA ALA A 164 3.99 10.20 7.48
C ALA A 164 2.96 9.41 8.30
N TYR A 165 3.35 8.77 9.41
CA TYR A 165 2.42 7.97 10.18
C TYR A 165 1.41 8.85 10.91
N ALA A 166 0.13 8.61 10.66
CA ALA A 166 -0.97 9.25 11.36
C ALA A 166 -1.38 8.39 12.57
N ALA A 167 -0.85 8.76 13.74
CA ALA A 167 -1.24 8.15 15.00
C ALA A 167 -2.69 8.53 15.36
N ASP A 168 -3.45 7.52 15.82
CA ASP A 168 -4.82 7.54 16.31
C ASP A 168 -5.60 8.85 16.06
N LEU A 169 -6.06 9.01 14.82
CA LEU A 169 -6.94 10.11 14.44
C LEU A 169 -8.37 9.82 14.91
N PRO A 170 -9.07 10.80 15.52
CA PRO A 170 -10.49 10.72 15.75
C PRO A 170 -11.24 10.45 14.44
N GLU A 171 -12.31 9.66 14.48
CA GLU A 171 -13.13 9.35 13.30
C GLU A 171 -13.58 10.62 12.56
N GLN A 172 -13.90 11.67 13.32
CA GLN A 172 -14.31 12.98 12.81
C GLN A 172 -13.26 13.64 11.90
N THR A 173 -11.98 13.31 12.06
CA THR A 173 -10.87 13.79 11.21
C THR A 173 -10.70 12.97 9.92
N THR A 174 -11.30 11.78 9.84
CA THR A 174 -11.15 10.86 8.69
C THR A 174 -12.29 10.93 7.67
N VAL A 175 -13.34 11.72 7.95
CA VAL A 175 -14.58 11.78 7.16
C VAL A 175 -14.79 13.14 6.44
N GLU A 176 -13.94 14.14 6.69
CA GLU A 176 -13.96 15.45 6.00
C GLU A 176 -13.24 15.45 4.64
#